data_AF-A0AAW2T144-F1
#
_entry.id   AF-A0AAW2T144-F1
#
_cell.length_a   1.000
_cell.length_b   1.000
_cell.length_c   1.000
_cell.angle_alpha   90.00
_cell.angle_beta   90.00
_cell.angle_gamma   90.00
#
_symmetry.space_group_name_H-M   'P 1'
#
loop_
_entity.id
_entity.type
_entity.pdbx_description
1 polymer ?
#
loop_
_entity_poly.entity_id
_entity_poly.type
_entity_poly.pdbx_seq_one_letter_code
_entity_poly.pdbx_strand_id
1 'polypeptide(L)'
;MPVLFLLHSLLLLFSSPIAEARTLRALNRSSSSVSALFVFGDSTVDPGNNNYIETIAKSNFPPYGKDFPNQVPTGRFTNGRLVTDFLASYVGIKDFIPPYLDPTLSLEDLKTGVSFASASTGFDPLTAQFFDVISMEKQLKYLKEYKSRMEVYIGKERTKTLISKAVFLISCGTNDFIVNYYATPIRHQTYNVSTYLHLLLQLGQQFLQLKLKMVGWHKDYHRAKPHL
;
A
#
# COMPACT_ATOMS: atom_id res chain seq x y z
N MET A 1 28.05 -43.17 -17.93
CA MET A 1 27.37 -42.49 -19.05
C MET A 1 25.92 -42.04 -18.77
N PRO A 2 25.09 -42.69 -17.92
CA PRO A 2 23.73 -42.20 -17.64
C PRO A 2 23.64 -41.07 -16.59
N VAL A 3 24.59 -41.01 -15.65
CA VAL A 3 24.58 -40.03 -14.55
C VAL A 3 24.92 -38.60 -15.02
N LEU A 4 25.77 -38.46 -16.04
CA LEU A 4 26.14 -37.15 -16.60
C LEU A 4 25.00 -36.50 -17.40
N PHE A 5 24.13 -37.31 -18.01
CA PHE A 5 22.94 -36.87 -18.76
C PHE A 5 21.84 -36.37 -17.83
N LEU A 6 21.66 -36.99 -16.65
CA LEU A 6 20.72 -36.56 -15.60
C LEU A 6 21.12 -35.22 -14.96
N LEU A 7 22.42 -34.96 -14.77
CA LEU A 7 22.92 -33.68 -14.26
C LEU A 7 22.78 -32.53 -15.28
N HIS A 8 23.01 -32.78 -16.58
CA HIS A 8 22.78 -31.79 -17.63
C HIS A 8 21.30 -31.47 -17.84
N SER A 9 20.42 -32.47 -17.72
CA SER A 9 18.97 -32.26 -17.84
C SER A 9 18.38 -31.55 -16.61
N LEU A 10 18.91 -31.75 -15.40
CA LEU A 10 18.53 -30.94 -14.23
C LEU A 10 18.98 -29.47 -14.36
N LEU A 11 20.20 -29.21 -14.84
CA LEU A 11 20.71 -27.84 -15.02
C LEU A 11 19.89 -27.03 -16.05
N LEU A 12 19.40 -27.67 -17.11
CA LEU A 12 18.53 -27.04 -18.09
C LEU A 12 17.16 -26.67 -17.48
N LEU A 13 16.60 -27.50 -16.59
CA LEU A 13 15.35 -27.23 -15.87
C LEU A 13 15.42 -26.10 -14.83
N PHE A 14 16.62 -25.77 -14.32
CA PHE A 14 16.81 -24.62 -13.43
C PHE A 14 17.20 -23.33 -14.18
N SER A 15 17.70 -23.45 -15.41
CA SER A 15 18.03 -22.29 -16.25
C SER A 15 16.81 -21.65 -16.92
N SER A 16 15.76 -22.43 -17.22
CA SER A 16 14.54 -21.95 -17.87
C SER A 16 13.67 -21.01 -17.02
N PRO A 17 13.34 -21.28 -15.73
CA PRO A 17 12.49 -20.36 -14.96
C PRO A 17 13.20 -19.04 -14.63
N ILE A 18 14.53 -19.04 -14.50
CA ILE A 18 15.31 -17.82 -14.24
C ILE A 18 15.40 -16.97 -15.51
N ALA A 19 15.59 -17.59 -16.67
CA ALA A 19 15.60 -16.91 -17.96
C ALA A 19 14.20 -16.38 -18.32
N GLU A 20 13.13 -17.17 -18.13
CA GLU A 20 11.75 -16.73 -18.32
C GLU A 20 11.34 -15.62 -17.35
N ALA A 21 11.68 -15.73 -16.05
CA ALA A 21 11.43 -14.66 -15.08
C ALA A 21 12.18 -13.37 -15.42
N ARG A 22 13.41 -13.48 -15.96
CA ARG A 22 14.19 -12.33 -16.46
C ARG A 22 13.59 -11.73 -17.73
N THR A 23 13.08 -12.56 -18.63
CA THR A 23 12.48 -12.14 -19.91
C THR A 23 11.11 -11.49 -19.67
N LEU A 24 10.29 -12.04 -18.77
CA LEU A 24 9.04 -11.44 -18.28
C LEU A 24 9.29 -10.11 -17.54
N ARG A 25 10.33 -10.03 -16.69
CA ARG A 25 10.74 -8.76 -16.06
C ARG A 25 11.22 -7.71 -17.07
N ALA A 26 11.91 -8.13 -18.13
CA ALA A 26 12.37 -7.22 -19.20
C ALA A 26 11.20 -6.73 -20.07
N LEU A 27 10.25 -7.61 -20.39
CA LEU A 27 9.02 -7.27 -21.13
C LEU A 27 8.07 -6.36 -20.32
N ASN A 28 7.93 -6.57 -19.01
CA ASN A 28 7.14 -5.68 -18.14
C ASN A 28 7.79 -4.31 -17.91
N ARG A 29 9.12 -4.20 -17.99
CA ARG A 29 9.83 -2.92 -17.92
C ARG A 29 9.58 -2.02 -19.14
N SER A 30 9.19 -2.58 -20.29
CA SER A 30 8.98 -1.79 -21.52
C SER A 30 7.54 -1.37 -21.77
N SER A 31 6.56 -1.76 -20.93
CA SER A 31 5.12 -1.50 -21.18
C SER A 31 4.34 -0.87 -20.01
N SER A 32 4.90 -0.80 -18.81
CA SER A 32 4.22 -0.20 -17.66
C SER A 32 4.28 1.32 -17.70
N SER A 33 3.13 1.97 -17.93
CA SER A 33 2.98 3.42 -17.81
C SER A 33 2.94 3.90 -16.34
N VAL A 34 3.03 2.98 -15.37
CA VAL A 34 2.86 3.27 -13.95
C VAL A 34 4.14 3.86 -13.37
N SER A 35 4.03 5.07 -12.82
CA SER A 35 5.16 5.83 -12.27
C SER A 35 5.47 5.50 -10.81
N ALA A 36 4.44 5.23 -10.00
CA ALA A 36 4.54 5.02 -8.57
C ALA A 36 3.33 4.22 -8.05
N LEU A 37 3.51 3.55 -6.92
CA LEU A 37 2.42 2.91 -6.17
C LEU A 37 2.30 3.55 -4.79
N PHE A 38 1.15 4.15 -4.50
CA PHE A 38 0.84 4.71 -3.17
C PHE A 38 -0.20 3.85 -2.47
N VAL A 39 0.10 3.47 -1.23
CA VAL A 39 -0.72 2.52 -0.48
C VAL A 39 -1.28 3.19 0.77
N PHE A 40 -2.55 2.95 1.05
CA PHE A 40 -3.27 3.42 2.23
C PHE A 40 -4.00 2.24 2.84
N GLY A 41 -4.17 2.25 4.16
CA GLY A 41 -4.92 1.18 4.81
C GLY A 41 -4.39 0.73 6.15
N ASP A 42 -4.70 -0.52 6.44
CA ASP A 42 -4.40 -1.19 7.71
C ASP A 42 -3.26 -2.21 7.61
N SER A 43 -3.22 -3.17 8.55
CA SER A 43 -2.20 -4.21 8.68
C SER A 43 -2.06 -5.08 7.44
N THR A 44 -3.10 -5.19 6.61
CA THR A 44 -3.07 -5.95 5.36
C THR A 44 -2.08 -5.39 4.33
N VAL A 45 -1.71 -4.12 4.48
CA VAL A 45 -0.89 -3.37 3.52
C VAL A 45 0.15 -2.45 4.18
N ASP A 46 0.36 -2.59 5.50
CA ASP A 46 1.38 -1.88 6.28
C ASP A 46 2.74 -2.60 6.20
N PRO A 47 3.76 -1.99 5.55
CA PRO A 47 5.09 -2.57 5.49
C PRO A 47 5.95 -2.31 6.74
N GLY A 48 5.45 -1.53 7.71
CA GLY A 48 6.13 -1.24 8.97
C GLY A 48 6.04 0.21 9.46
N ASN A 49 5.08 1.03 9.01
CA ASN A 49 4.94 2.41 9.51
C ASN A 49 4.73 2.42 11.03
N ASN A 50 4.02 1.42 11.57
CA ASN A 50 3.80 1.31 13.00
C ASN A 50 5.07 1.15 13.83
N ASN A 51 6.21 0.76 13.24
CA ASN A 51 7.48 0.70 13.96
C ASN A 51 8.00 2.08 14.38
N TYR A 52 7.56 3.13 13.70
CA TYR A 52 8.03 4.51 13.89
C TYR A 52 7.09 5.36 14.75
N ILE A 53 6.08 4.73 15.37
CA ILE A 53 5.16 5.38 16.31
C ILE A 53 5.01 4.55 17.59
N GLU A 54 4.50 5.17 18.65
CA GLU A 54 4.17 4.51 19.92
C GLU A 54 2.81 3.82 19.82
N THR A 55 2.84 2.51 19.58
CA THR A 55 1.65 1.67 19.54
C THR A 55 2.03 0.21 19.81
N ILE A 56 1.06 -0.57 20.29
CA ILE A 56 1.18 -2.03 20.42
C ILE A 56 0.94 -2.77 19.10
N ALA A 57 0.35 -2.12 18.10
CA ALA A 57 -0.01 -2.72 16.81
C ALA A 57 1.22 -2.88 15.89
N LYS A 58 2.21 -3.66 16.32
CA LYS A 58 3.48 -3.91 15.61
C LYS A 58 3.62 -5.39 15.28
N SER A 59 4.38 -5.68 14.24
CA SER A 59 4.78 -7.04 13.82
C SER A 59 6.27 -7.10 13.50
N ASN A 60 7.06 -6.36 14.27
CA ASN A 60 8.53 -6.31 14.18
C ASN A 60 9.22 -7.36 15.07
N PHE A 61 8.59 -8.53 15.23
CA PHE A 61 9.07 -9.64 16.05
C PHE A 61 8.75 -11.00 15.39
N PRO A 62 9.45 -12.08 15.75
CA PRO A 62 9.14 -13.43 15.23
C PRO A 62 7.72 -13.90 15.59
N PRO A 63 6.99 -14.62 14.71
CA PRO A 63 7.48 -15.29 13.50
C PRO A 63 7.43 -14.42 12.23
N TYR A 64 7.01 -13.15 12.33
CA TYR A 64 6.93 -12.26 11.17
C TYR A 64 8.29 -12.09 10.50
N GLY A 65 8.29 -11.86 9.18
CA GLY A 65 9.52 -11.68 8.40
C GLY A 65 10.36 -12.95 8.18
N LYS A 66 9.93 -14.14 8.63
CA LYS A 66 10.68 -15.40 8.45
C LYS A 66 11.08 -15.69 7.00
N ASP A 67 10.22 -15.34 6.05
CA ASP A 67 10.41 -15.54 4.61
C ASP A 67 10.80 -14.23 3.89
N PHE A 68 11.01 -13.14 4.63
CA PHE A 68 11.44 -11.84 4.10
C PHE A 68 12.97 -11.83 3.91
N PRO A 69 13.53 -10.99 3.00
CA PRO A 69 14.98 -10.89 2.86
C PRO A 69 15.70 -10.71 4.20
N ASN A 70 16.76 -11.50 4.39
CA ASN A 70 17.55 -11.55 5.61
C ASN A 70 16.77 -11.99 6.87
N GLN A 71 15.56 -12.53 6.72
CA GLN A 71 14.70 -13.01 7.81
C GLN A 71 14.39 -11.92 8.87
N VAL A 72 14.34 -10.66 8.44
CA VAL A 72 14.13 -9.52 9.34
C VAL A 72 12.64 -9.17 9.43
N PRO A 73 12.06 -9.10 10.64
CA PRO A 73 10.68 -8.65 10.82
C PRO A 73 10.60 -7.13 10.63
N THR A 74 10.06 -6.69 9.49
CA THR A 74 9.99 -5.25 9.17
C THR A 74 8.75 -4.55 9.75
N GLY A 75 7.88 -5.24 10.48
CA GLY A 75 6.53 -4.71 10.81
C GLY A 75 5.45 -5.03 9.78
N ARG A 76 5.74 -5.97 8.85
CA ARG A 76 4.75 -6.58 7.96
C ARG A 76 4.00 -7.67 8.72
N PHE A 77 2.66 -7.64 8.66
CA PHE A 77 1.80 -8.69 9.25
C PHE A 77 1.76 -9.97 8.39
N THR A 78 2.93 -10.43 7.96
CA THR A 78 3.15 -11.62 7.15
C THR A 78 4.60 -12.10 7.35
N ASN A 79 4.91 -13.32 6.91
CA ASN A 79 6.28 -13.82 6.93
C ASN A 79 7.14 -13.22 5.82
N GLY A 80 6.55 -12.67 4.76
CA GLY A 80 7.28 -12.23 3.58
C GLY A 80 6.69 -10.99 2.94
N ARG A 81 6.42 -11.07 1.63
CA ARG A 81 5.87 -9.96 0.84
C ARG A 81 4.40 -9.70 1.16
N LEU A 82 4.01 -8.43 1.15
CA LEU A 82 2.61 -8.00 1.10
C LEU A 82 2.04 -8.13 -0.32
N VAL A 83 0.72 -8.13 -0.46
CA VAL A 83 0.05 -8.08 -1.78
C VAL A 83 0.51 -6.86 -2.58
N THR A 84 0.80 -5.74 -1.90
CA THR A 84 1.33 -4.51 -2.50
C THR A 84 2.74 -4.67 -3.06
N ASP A 85 3.58 -5.51 -2.47
CA ASP A 85 4.92 -5.82 -2.96
C ASP A 85 4.83 -6.64 -4.27
N PHE A 86 3.89 -7.60 -4.33
CA PHE A 86 3.61 -8.35 -5.56
C PHE A 86 3.09 -7.45 -6.67
N LEU A 87 2.16 -6.56 -6.35
CA LEU A 87 1.64 -5.59 -7.32
C LEU A 87 2.75 -4.67 -7.85
N ALA A 88 3.56 -4.09 -6.96
CA ALA A 88 4.69 -3.22 -7.32
C ALA A 88 5.70 -3.93 -8.23
N SER A 89 6.00 -5.20 -7.92
CA SER A 89 6.88 -6.05 -8.71
C SER A 89 6.29 -6.34 -10.08
N TYR A 90 4.99 -6.66 -10.12
CA TYR A 90 4.26 -6.96 -11.35
C TYR A 90 4.25 -5.77 -12.31
N VAL A 91 3.98 -4.56 -11.79
CA VAL A 91 3.99 -3.33 -12.62
C VAL A 91 5.41 -2.78 -12.86
N GLY A 92 6.46 -3.48 -12.44
CA GLY A 92 7.85 -3.16 -12.76
C GLY A 92 8.46 -1.96 -12.02
N ILE A 93 7.84 -1.53 -10.91
CA ILE A 93 8.27 -0.33 -10.15
C ILE A 93 9.38 -0.65 -9.16
N LYS A 94 9.14 -1.63 -8.26
CA LYS A 94 10.09 -2.08 -7.25
C LYS A 94 9.65 -3.41 -6.65
N ASP A 95 10.59 -4.09 -6.00
CA ASP A 95 10.34 -5.40 -5.36
C ASP A 95 9.58 -5.28 -4.03
N PHE A 96 9.79 -4.20 -3.27
CA PHE A 96 9.19 -3.98 -1.95
C PHE A 96 8.75 -2.52 -1.78
N ILE A 97 7.51 -2.30 -1.34
CA ILE A 97 7.00 -0.98 -1.00
C ILE A 97 7.44 -0.63 0.43
N PRO A 98 8.18 0.47 0.64
CA PRO A 98 8.63 0.84 1.98
C PRO A 98 7.57 1.62 2.76
N PRO A 99 7.67 1.65 4.11
CA PRO A 99 6.86 2.53 4.94
C PRO A 99 7.30 3.99 4.80
N TYR A 100 6.36 4.92 4.58
CA TYR A 100 6.65 6.34 4.42
C TYR A 100 7.44 6.94 5.61
N LEU A 101 7.22 6.42 6.82
CA LEU A 101 7.89 6.90 8.04
C LEU A 101 9.33 6.41 8.22
N ASP A 102 9.85 5.56 7.33
CA ASP A 102 11.24 5.14 7.40
C ASP A 102 12.18 6.34 7.12
N PRO A 103 12.98 6.78 8.11
CA PRO A 103 13.85 7.95 7.96
C PRO A 103 15.04 7.68 7.04
N THR A 104 15.30 6.42 6.68
CA THR A 104 16.41 6.04 5.79
C THR A 104 16.06 6.19 4.31
N LEU A 105 14.77 6.45 3.98
CA LEU A 105 14.33 6.59 2.60
C LEU A 105 14.91 7.83 1.91
N SER A 106 15.53 7.61 0.75
CA SER A 106 15.94 8.67 -0.16
C SER A 106 14.76 9.24 -0.94
N LEU A 107 14.93 10.42 -1.53
CA LEU A 107 13.94 11.00 -2.43
C LEU A 107 13.74 10.17 -3.72
N GLU A 108 14.73 9.35 -4.10
CA GLU A 108 14.59 8.40 -5.21
C GLU A 108 13.71 7.20 -4.84
N ASP A 109 13.77 6.72 -3.59
CA ASP A 109 12.86 5.69 -3.11
C ASP A 109 11.40 6.18 -3.11
N LEU A 110 11.22 7.45 -2.73
CA LEU A 110 9.92 8.12 -2.74
C LEU A 110 9.32 8.24 -4.15
N LYS A 111 10.12 8.53 -5.18
CA LYS A 111 9.63 8.71 -6.57
C LYS A 111 8.87 7.51 -7.12
N THR A 112 9.18 6.32 -6.63
CA THR A 112 8.56 5.06 -7.06
C THR A 112 7.43 4.61 -6.13
N GLY A 113 7.08 5.42 -5.14
CA GLY A 113 5.93 5.19 -4.26
C GLY A 113 6.25 4.48 -2.94
N VAL A 114 5.32 4.61 -2.00
CA VAL A 114 5.44 4.24 -0.58
C VAL A 114 4.09 3.81 -0.03
N SER A 115 4.10 3.16 1.14
CA SER A 115 2.89 2.94 1.92
C SER A 115 2.76 3.95 3.05
N PHE A 116 1.56 4.54 3.15
CA PHE A 116 1.12 5.34 4.29
C PHE A 116 0.28 4.52 5.29
N ALA A 117 0.04 3.24 5.00
CA ALA A 117 -0.80 2.36 5.79
C ALA A 117 -0.28 2.17 7.21
N SER A 118 -1.17 1.81 8.13
CA SER A 118 -0.87 1.66 9.55
C SER A 118 -1.76 0.60 10.15
N ALA A 119 -1.13 -0.43 10.72
CA ALA A 119 -1.86 -1.54 11.32
C ALA A 119 -2.88 -1.08 12.37
N SER A 120 -3.98 -1.84 12.46
CA SER A 120 -5.14 -1.57 13.31
C SER A 120 -5.94 -0.30 13.01
N THR A 121 -5.64 0.44 11.95
CA THR A 121 -6.46 1.60 11.56
C THR A 121 -7.78 1.17 10.90
N GLY A 122 -8.71 2.12 10.80
CA GLY A 122 -10.04 1.94 10.24
C GLY A 122 -10.54 3.21 9.55
N PHE A 123 -11.65 3.12 8.81
CA PHE A 123 -12.34 4.30 8.29
C PHE A 123 -13.04 5.08 9.40
N ASP A 124 -13.54 4.40 10.44
CA ASP A 124 -14.08 5.05 11.64
C ASP A 124 -12.92 5.63 12.47
N PRO A 125 -12.86 6.94 12.70
CA PRO A 125 -11.75 7.56 13.45
C PRO A 125 -11.56 6.97 14.85
N LEU A 126 -12.62 6.45 15.47
CA LEU A 126 -12.54 5.78 16.78
C LEU A 126 -11.63 4.54 16.74
N THR A 127 -11.58 3.83 15.61
CA THR A 127 -10.76 2.62 15.46
C THR A 127 -9.28 2.94 15.63
N ALA A 128 -8.81 4.01 14.97
CA ALA A 128 -7.42 4.42 15.05
C ALA A 128 -7.05 4.95 16.44
N GLN A 129 -7.99 5.61 17.12
CA GLN A 129 -7.80 6.14 18.47
C GLN A 129 -7.60 5.03 19.51
N PHE A 130 -8.23 3.87 19.34
CA PHE A 130 -8.15 2.80 20.33
C PHE A 130 -6.73 2.27 20.54
N PHE A 131 -5.90 2.26 19.48
CA PHE A 131 -4.52 1.76 19.53
C PHE A 131 -3.47 2.86 19.31
N ASP A 132 -3.87 4.13 19.30
CA ASP A 132 -3.02 5.27 18.96
C ASP A 132 -2.23 5.09 17.65
N VAL A 133 -2.93 4.59 16.61
CA VAL A 133 -2.35 4.31 15.29
C VAL A 133 -2.63 5.44 14.29
N ILE A 134 -2.01 5.39 13.11
CA ILE A 134 -2.13 6.42 12.09
C ILE A 134 -3.52 6.32 11.44
N SER A 135 -4.39 7.28 11.74
CA SER A 135 -5.73 7.36 11.15
C SER A 135 -5.67 7.56 9.63
N MET A 136 -6.72 7.12 8.91
CA MET A 136 -6.82 7.33 7.46
C MET A 136 -6.67 8.82 7.06
N GLU A 137 -7.16 9.75 7.89
CA GLU A 137 -6.94 11.19 7.68
C GLU A 137 -5.45 11.56 7.76
N LYS A 138 -4.72 11.03 8.74
CA LYS A 138 -3.28 11.26 8.89
C LYS A 138 -2.50 10.65 7.73
N GLN A 139 -2.92 9.50 7.18
CA GLN A 139 -2.33 8.94 5.96
C GLN A 139 -2.49 9.89 4.75
N LEU A 140 -3.63 10.58 4.61
CA LEU A 140 -3.79 11.64 3.59
C LEU A 140 -2.88 12.84 3.84
N LYS A 141 -2.66 13.22 5.11
CA LYS A 141 -1.71 14.27 5.47
C LYS A 141 -0.29 13.89 5.05
N TYR A 142 0.11 12.62 5.20
CA TYR A 142 1.39 12.13 4.70
C TYR A 142 1.48 12.15 3.17
N LEU A 143 0.40 11.85 2.44
CA LEU A 143 0.39 12.03 0.98
C LEU A 143 0.61 13.50 0.59
N LYS A 144 0.02 14.45 1.32
CA LYS A 144 0.21 15.88 1.09
C LYS A 144 1.66 16.30 1.34
N GLU A 145 2.26 15.82 2.42
CA GLU A 145 3.66 16.05 2.77
C GLU A 145 4.60 15.46 1.71
N TYR A 146 4.38 14.19 1.33
CA TYR A 146 5.08 13.53 0.23
C TYR A 146 5.06 14.37 -1.05
N LYS A 147 3.87 14.87 -1.43
CA LYS A 147 3.70 15.70 -2.62
C LYS A 147 4.57 16.95 -2.52
N SER A 148 4.54 17.68 -1.40
CA SER A 148 5.39 18.86 -1.19
C SER A 148 6.89 18.53 -1.29
N ARG A 149 7.34 17.40 -0.72
CA ARG A 149 8.73 16.94 -0.83
C ARG A 149 9.13 16.67 -2.29
N MET A 150 8.24 16.06 -3.08
CA MET A 150 8.49 15.80 -4.51
C MET A 150 8.46 17.07 -5.34
N GLU A 151 7.57 18.01 -5.04
CA GLU A 151 7.53 19.31 -5.75
C GLU A 151 8.83 20.09 -5.56
N VAL A 152 9.44 20.04 -4.37
CA VAL A 152 10.77 20.62 -4.11
C VAL A 152 11.86 19.86 -4.87
N TYR A 153 11.80 18.53 -4.89
CA TYR A 153 12.87 17.70 -5.44
C TYR A 153 12.90 17.66 -6.98
N ILE A 154 11.76 17.39 -7.63
CA ILE A 154 11.66 17.21 -9.08
C ILE A 154 10.86 18.32 -9.78
N GLY A 155 10.32 19.28 -9.03
CA GLY A 155 9.47 20.34 -9.58
C GLY A 155 7.99 19.96 -9.64
N LYS A 156 7.12 20.98 -9.66
CA LYS A 156 5.66 20.83 -9.64
C LYS A 156 5.11 20.04 -10.81
N GLU A 157 5.52 20.37 -12.03
CA GLU A 157 5.02 19.71 -13.24
C GLU A 157 5.41 18.23 -13.30
N ARG A 158 6.67 17.90 -12.97
CA ARG A 158 7.10 16.49 -12.93
C ARG A 158 6.40 15.72 -11.82
N THR A 159 6.16 16.34 -10.66
CA THR A 159 5.38 15.73 -9.58
C THR A 159 3.94 15.47 -10.00
N LYS A 160 3.32 16.40 -10.73
CA LYS A 160 1.98 16.23 -11.29
C LYS A 160 1.93 15.06 -12.29
N THR A 161 2.89 14.97 -13.21
CA THR A 161 3.00 13.84 -14.16
C THR A 161 3.24 12.51 -13.44
N LEU A 162 4.08 12.51 -12.41
CA LEU A 162 4.32 11.33 -11.57
C LEU A 162 3.02 10.87 -10.92
N ILE A 163 2.31 11.77 -10.23
CA ILE A 163 1.07 11.41 -9.53
C ILE A 163 -0.05 11.01 -10.51
N SER A 164 -0.14 11.62 -11.69
CA SER A 164 -1.20 11.31 -12.67
C SER A 164 -1.06 9.92 -13.29
N LYS A 165 0.14 9.33 -13.24
CA LYS A 165 0.44 7.97 -13.71
C LYS A 165 0.58 6.97 -12.57
N ALA A 166 0.35 7.39 -11.32
CA ALA A 166 0.49 6.53 -10.16
C ALA A 166 -0.74 5.66 -9.93
N VAL A 167 -0.51 4.46 -9.41
CA VAL A 167 -1.56 3.57 -8.89
C VAL A 167 -1.75 3.86 -7.40
N PHE A 168 -2.99 3.87 -6.95
CA PHE A 168 -3.36 4.04 -5.55
C PHE A 168 -4.10 2.79 -5.08
N LEU A 169 -3.59 2.15 -4.03
CA LEU A 169 -4.22 0.99 -3.41
C LEU A 169 -4.71 1.37 -2.01
N ILE A 170 -5.96 1.01 -1.69
CA ILE A 170 -6.58 1.27 -0.41
C ILE A 170 -7.13 -0.05 0.12
N SER A 171 -6.73 -0.46 1.32
CA SER A 171 -7.26 -1.66 2.00
C SER A 171 -7.50 -1.39 3.47
N CYS A 172 -8.77 -1.22 3.85
CA CYS A 172 -9.17 -0.81 5.19
C CYS A 172 -10.63 -1.19 5.45
N GLY A 173 -11.02 -1.28 6.72
CA GLY A 173 -12.43 -1.43 7.13
C GLY A 173 -12.70 -2.65 8.02
N THR A 174 -11.84 -3.67 7.98
CA THR A 174 -12.02 -4.87 8.81
C THR A 174 -11.91 -4.55 10.30
N ASN A 175 -10.97 -3.67 10.67
CA ASN A 175 -10.79 -3.25 12.06
C ASN A 175 -11.98 -2.45 12.61
N ASP A 176 -12.72 -1.72 11.78
CA ASP A 176 -13.91 -0.98 12.23
C ASP A 176 -14.95 -1.94 12.81
N PHE A 177 -15.17 -3.08 12.14
CA PHE A 177 -16.03 -4.14 12.65
C PHE A 177 -15.42 -4.87 13.85
N ILE A 178 -14.15 -5.28 13.78
CA ILE A 178 -13.53 -6.04 14.86
C ILE A 178 -13.49 -5.22 16.15
N VAL A 179 -12.99 -3.98 16.08
CA VAL A 179 -12.72 -3.14 17.24
C VAL A 179 -14.00 -2.44 17.70
N ASN A 180 -14.61 -1.60 16.87
CA ASN A 180 -15.68 -0.71 17.35
C ASN A 180 -17.07 -1.32 17.31
N TYR A 181 -17.26 -2.35 16.48
CA TYR A 181 -18.51 -3.09 16.43
C TYR A 181 -18.44 -4.22 17.48
N TYR A 182 -17.66 -5.28 17.23
CA TYR A 182 -17.75 -6.50 18.01
C TYR A 182 -16.99 -6.49 19.35
N ALA A 183 -15.74 -6.04 19.40
CA ALA A 183 -14.91 -6.14 20.61
C ALA A 183 -15.24 -5.07 21.65
N THR A 184 -15.39 -3.82 21.21
CA THR A 184 -15.81 -2.68 22.04
C THR A 184 -17.20 -2.29 21.56
N PRO A 185 -18.29 -2.67 22.23
CA PRO A 185 -19.67 -2.57 21.72
C PRO A 185 -20.23 -1.13 21.64
N ILE A 186 -19.36 -0.12 21.49
CA ILE A 186 -19.70 1.30 21.36
C ILE A 186 -20.61 1.50 20.14
N ARG A 187 -20.25 0.95 18.97
CA ARG A 187 -21.06 1.13 17.76
C ARG A 187 -22.27 0.21 17.70
N HIS A 188 -22.24 -0.99 18.32
CA HIS A 188 -23.44 -1.85 18.41
C HIS A 188 -24.60 -1.20 19.18
N GLN A 189 -24.31 -0.30 20.13
CA GLN A 189 -25.35 0.40 20.89
C GLN A 189 -26.12 1.42 20.06
N THR A 190 -25.55 1.91 18.95
CA THR A 190 -26.16 2.97 18.11
C THR A 190 -26.49 2.48 16.70
N TYR A 191 -25.79 1.47 16.20
CA TYR A 191 -25.91 0.97 14.84
C TYR A 191 -26.18 -0.54 14.81
N ASN A 192 -27.07 -0.96 13.92
CA ASN A 192 -27.08 -2.35 13.47
C ASN A 192 -26.00 -2.54 12.38
N VAL A 193 -25.74 -3.78 11.98
CA VAL A 193 -24.69 -4.10 11.00
C VAL A 193 -24.87 -3.32 9.70
N SER A 194 -26.10 -3.22 9.21
CA SER A 194 -26.40 -2.52 7.97
C SER A 194 -26.12 -1.02 8.08
N THR A 195 -26.61 -0.36 9.13
CA THR A 195 -26.40 1.08 9.30
C THR A 195 -24.94 1.43 9.60
N TYR A 196 -24.20 0.54 10.28
CA TYR A 196 -22.77 0.72 10.47
C TYR A 196 -21.99 0.57 9.16
N LEU A 197 -22.31 -0.43 8.34
CA LEU A 197 -21.72 -0.58 7.01
C LEU A 197 -21.95 0.67 6.14
N HIS A 198 -23.15 1.25 6.17
CA HIS A 198 -23.45 2.48 5.45
C HIS A 198 -22.57 3.65 5.92
N LEU A 199 -22.34 3.80 7.24
CA LEU A 199 -21.43 4.79 7.77
C LEU A 199 -20.00 4.58 7.24
N LEU A 200 -19.49 3.34 7.27
CA LEU A 200 -18.15 3.03 6.77
C LEU A 200 -18.01 3.31 5.27
N LEU A 201 -19.04 3.00 4.47
CA LEU A 201 -19.07 3.34 3.04
C LEU A 201 -19.04 4.86 2.82
N GLN A 202 -19.76 5.63 3.62
CA GLN A 202 -19.72 7.11 3.56
C GLN A 202 -18.33 7.65 3.90
N LEU A 203 -17.70 7.15 4.96
CA LEU A 203 -16.35 7.55 5.36
C LEU A 203 -15.31 7.17 4.29
N GLY A 204 -15.42 5.97 3.72
CA GLY A 204 -14.59 5.52 2.60
C GLY A 204 -14.77 6.39 1.35
N GLN A 205 -16.01 6.79 1.03
CA GLN A 205 -16.29 7.70 -0.07
C GLN A 205 -15.69 9.09 0.17
N GLN A 206 -15.81 9.63 1.39
CA GLN A 206 -15.20 10.90 1.77
C GLN A 206 -13.68 10.86 1.64
N PHE A 207 -13.05 9.78 2.11
CA PHE A 207 -11.61 9.55 1.95
C PHE A 207 -11.19 9.59 0.47
N LEU A 208 -11.92 8.88 -0.40
CA LEU A 208 -11.65 8.89 -1.85
C LEU A 208 -11.80 10.29 -2.46
N GLN A 209 -12.83 11.04 -2.08
CA GLN A 209 -13.04 12.41 -2.57
C GLN A 209 -11.91 13.35 -2.12
N LEU A 210 -11.49 13.30 -0.86
CA LEU A 210 -10.38 14.10 -0.34
C LEU A 210 -9.06 13.74 -1.05
N LYS A 211 -8.80 12.45 -1.24
CA LYS A 211 -7.65 11.97 -2.02
C LYS A 211 -7.65 12.53 -3.44
N LEU A 212 -8.79 12.48 -4.13
CA LEU A 212 -8.92 13.00 -5.50
C LEU A 212 -8.66 14.51 -5.57
N LYS A 213 -9.16 15.28 -4.59
CA LYS A 213 -8.84 16.70 -4.47
C LYS A 213 -7.34 16.94 -4.27
N MET A 214 -6.68 16.16 -3.41
CA MET A 214 -5.25 16.32 -3.11
C MET A 214 -4.35 16.04 -4.32
N VAL A 215 -4.70 15.05 -5.14
CA VAL A 215 -3.98 14.70 -6.37
C VAL A 215 -4.35 15.60 -7.56
N GLY A 216 -5.15 16.65 -7.34
CA GLY A 216 -5.50 17.64 -8.37
C GLY A 216 -6.50 17.11 -9.42
N TRP A 217 -7.24 16.04 -9.08
CA TRP A 217 -8.30 15.51 -9.93
C TRP A 217 -9.57 16.33 -9.71
N HIS A 218 -9.76 17.37 -10.52
CA HIS A 218 -11.03 18.09 -10.60
C HIS A 218 -11.94 17.34 -11.58
N LYS A 219 -13.11 16.90 -11.11
CA LYS A 219 -14.16 16.39 -11.99
C LYS A 219 -14.73 17.56 -12.81
N ASP A 220 -14.27 17.73 -14.04
CA ASP A 220 -15.05 18.40 -15.09
C ASP A 220 -16.14 17.46 -15.63
N TYR A 221 -16.91 16.81 -14.75
CA TYR A 221 -17.92 15.81 -15.13
C TYR A 221 -19.29 16.44 -15.48
N HIS A 222 -19.42 17.77 -15.45
CA HIS A 222 -20.68 18.47 -15.78
C HIS A 222 -20.78 18.93 -17.24
N ARG A 223 -19.93 18.44 -18.15
CA ARG A 223 -19.98 18.83 -19.57
C ARG A 223 -19.95 17.64 -20.54
N ALA A 224 -20.72 16.61 -20.26
CA ALA A 224 -21.22 15.71 -21.29
C ALA A 224 -22.74 15.78 -21.25
N LYS A 225 -23.33 16.60 -22.13
CA LYS A 225 -24.75 16.49 -22.44
C LYS A 225 -24.97 15.10 -23.04
N PRO A 226 -26.01 14.36 -22.64
CA PRO A 226 -26.42 13.19 -23.40
C PRO A 226 -26.88 13.67 -24.78
N HIS A 227 -26.12 13.34 -25.81
CA HIS A 227 -26.65 13.24 -27.15
C HIS A 227 -27.18 11.81 -27.29
N LEU A 228 -28.46 11.66 -27.00
CA LEU A 228 -29.47 10.80 -27.63
C LEU A 228 -30.75 10.90 -26.82
#